data_AF-R3TWI4-F1
#
_entry.id   AF-R3TWI4-F1
#
_cell.length_a   1.000
_cell.length_b   1.000
_cell.length_c   1.000
_cell.angle_alpha   90.00
_cell.angle_beta   90.00
_cell.angle_gamma   90.00
#
_symmetry.space_group_name_H-M   'P 1'
#
loop_
_entity.id
_entity.type
_entity.pdbx_description
1 polymer ?
#
loop_
_entity_poly.entity_id
_entity_poly.type
_entity_poly.pdbx_seq_one_letter_code
_entity_poly.pdbx_strand_id
1 'polypeptide(L)' 'MKNSYRGIIFEMSLIYGLLAISLPLVYAVTYHLSFTGIYSAEWLAVSLFLYPIVLLLGAVRYGYQKVKYTQLIKK' A
#
# COMPACT_ATOMS: atom_id res chain seq x y z
N MET A 1 -18.86 5.86 4.36
CA MET A 1 -18.70 4.39 4.50
C MET A 1 -18.11 4.12 5.86
N LYS A 2 -18.82 3.37 6.72
CA LYS A 2 -18.36 2.95 8.05
C LYS A 2 -17.00 2.26 7.89
N ASN A 3 -15.94 2.72 8.58
CA ASN A 3 -14.54 2.22 8.53
C ASN A 3 -14.44 0.69 8.72
N SER A 4 -14.85 -0.07 7.71
CA SER A 4 -14.78 -1.51 7.71
C SER A 4 -13.35 -1.91 7.43
N TYR A 5 -12.88 -2.97 8.10
CA TYR A 5 -11.56 -3.53 7.88
C TYR A 5 -11.25 -3.71 6.39
N ARG A 6 -12.24 -4.22 5.63
CA ARG A 6 -12.14 -4.40 4.18
C ARG A 6 -11.89 -3.09 3.41
N GLY A 7 -12.49 -1.99 3.85
CA GLY A 7 -12.30 -0.68 3.20
C GLY A 7 -10.87 -0.16 3.41
N ILE A 8 -10.37 -0.24 4.64
CA ILE A 8 -9.01 0.25 4.97
C ILE A 8 -7.94 -0.58 4.25
N ILE A 9 -8.10 -1.91 4.22
CA ILE A 9 -7.19 -2.78 3.47
C ILE A 9 -7.28 -2.48 1.97
N PHE A 10 -8.49 -2.30 1.42
CA PHE A 10 -8.67 -1.96 0.01
C PHE A 10 -7.99 -0.64 -0.36
N GLU A 11 -8.20 0.42 0.42
CA GLU A 11 -7.56 1.72 0.20
C GLU A 11 -6.03 1.62 0.24
N MET A 12 -5.49 0.90 1.23
CA MET A 12 -4.04 0.69 1.36
C MET A 12 -3.46 -0.10 0.19
N SER A 13 -4.13 -1.18 -0.22
CA SER A 13 -3.72 -1.98 -1.38
C SER A 13 -3.78 -1.17 -2.68
N LEU A 14 -4.77 -0.29 -2.84
CA LEU A 14 -4.92 0.54 -4.03
C LEU A 14 -3.82 1.60 -4.09
N ILE A 15 -3.56 2.31 -2.99
CA ILE A 15 -2.47 3.29 -2.88
C ILE A 15 -1.12 2.62 -3.17
N TYR A 16 -0.88 1.45 -2.56
CA TYR A 16 0.37 0.74 -2.75
C TYR A 16 0.54 0.22 -4.18
N GLY A 17 -0.50 -0.34 -4.78
CA GLY A 17 -0.47 -0.76 -6.19
C GLY A 17 -0.19 0.42 -7.14
N LEU A 18 -0.78 1.58 -6.86
CA LEU A 18 -0.52 2.80 -7.62
C LEU A 18 0.94 3.25 -7.49
N LEU A 19 1.50 3.19 -6.28
CA LEU A 19 2.92 3.48 -6.01
C LEU A 19 3.87 2.49 -6.70
N ALA A 20 3.52 1.20 -6.71
CA ALA A 20 4.32 0.17 -7.37
C ALA A 20 4.44 0.37 -8.88
N ILE A 21 3.49 1.08 -9.50
CA ILE A 21 3.52 1.46 -10.92
C ILE A 21 4.11 2.85 -11.11
N SER A 22 3.80 3.81 -10.25
CA SER A 22 4.22 5.19 -10.43
C SER A 22 5.70 5.43 -10.11
N LEU A 23 6.26 4.77 -9.08
CA LEU A 23 7.69 4.93 -8.72
C LEU A 23 8.63 4.56 -9.87
N PRO A 24 8.51 3.36 -10.49
CA PRO A 24 9.36 2.97 -11.61
C PRO A 24 9.14 3.88 -12.82
N LEU A 25 7.90 4.34 -13.03
CA LEU A 25 7.57 5.24 -14.13
C LEU A 25 8.29 6.59 -13.97
N VAL A 26 8.22 7.21 -12.79
CA VAL A 26 8.91 8.47 -12.51
C VAL A 26 10.42 8.27 -12.64
N TYR A 27 10.96 7.19 -12.08
CA TYR A 27 12.39 6.86 -12.18
C TYR A 27 12.84 6.71 -13.65
N ALA A 28 12.08 5.97 -14.46
CA ALA A 28 12.37 5.81 -15.89
C ALA A 28 12.40 7.15 -16.64
N VAL A 29 11.42 8.02 -16.38
CA VAL A 29 11.31 9.33 -17.03
C VAL A 29 12.44 10.26 -16.59
N THR A 30 12.76 10.30 -15.30
CA THR A 30 13.82 11.18 -14.75
C THR A 30 15.21 10.81 -15.27
N TYR A 31 15.49 9.52 -15.44
CA TYR A 31 16.81 9.04 -15.85
C TYR A 31 16.88 8.63 -17.34
N HIS A 32 15.82 8.86 -18.12
CA HIS A 32 15.72 8.47 -19.53
C HIS A 32 16.06 6.99 -19.79
N LEU A 33 15.70 6.12 -18.83
CA LEU A 33 15.98 4.69 -18.89
C LEU A 33 14.88 3.96 -19.65
N SER A 34 15.24 2.85 -20.29
CA SER A 34 14.27 1.98 -20.96
C SER A 34 13.31 1.34 -19.96
N PHE A 35 12.01 1.46 -20.20
CA PHE A 35 10.96 0.87 -19.35
C PHE A 35 11.12 -0.64 -19.16
N THR A 36 11.59 -1.35 -20.18
CA THR A 36 11.83 -2.80 -20.15
C THR A 36 12.90 -3.20 -19.14
N GLY A 37 13.86 -2.33 -18.83
CA GLY A 37 14.88 -2.60 -17.82
C GLY A 37 14.40 -2.35 -16.39
N ILE A 38 13.42 -1.47 -16.21
CA ILE A 38 12.93 -1.05 -14.89
C ILE A 38 11.77 -1.94 -14.42
N TYR A 39 10.85 -2.30 -15.32
CA TYR A 39 9.79 -3.27 -15.03
C TYR A 39 10.30 -4.71 -15.19
N SER A 40 11.39 -5.04 -14.49
CA SER A 40 11.99 -6.38 -14.51
C SER A 40 11.33 -7.32 -13.50
N ALA A 41 11.68 -8.61 -13.58
CA ALA A 41 11.25 -9.60 -12.60
C ALA A 41 11.71 -9.27 -11.17
N GLU A 42 12.83 -8.54 -11.02
CA GLU A 42 13.33 -8.10 -9.72
C GLU A 42 12.40 -7.06 -9.09
N TRP A 43 11.92 -6.09 -9.87
CA TRP A 43 10.94 -5.10 -9.40
C TRP A 43 9.62 -5.76 -9.00
N LEU A 44 9.17 -6.74 -9.78
CA LEU A 44 7.97 -7.51 -9.49
C LEU A 44 8.14 -8.30 -8.18
N ALA A 45 9.31 -8.91 -7.95
CA ALA A 45 9.63 -9.61 -6.71
C ALA A 45 9.61 -8.67 -5.50
N VAL A 46 10.23 -7.48 -5.60
CA VAL A 46 10.21 -6.46 -4.54
C VAL A 46 8.78 -6.01 -4.22
N SER A 47 7.98 -5.72 -5.25
CA SER A 47 6.59 -5.29 -5.09
C SER A 47 5.73 -6.35 -4.42
N LEU A 48 5.91 -7.62 -4.77
CA LEU A 48 5.22 -8.75 -4.13
C LEU A 48 5.66 -8.94 -2.66
N PHE A 49 6.95 -8.75 -2.37
CA PHE A 49 7.47 -8.94 -1.02
C PHE A 49 7.03 -7.84 -0.05
N LEU A 50 6.84 -6.62 -0.54
CA LEU A 50 6.30 -5.51 0.25
C LEU A 50 4.79 -5.60 0.46
N TYR A 51 4.06 -6.26 -0.43
CA TYR A 51 2.60 -6.39 -0.32
C TYR A 51 2.13 -6.94 1.05
N PRO A 52 2.67 -8.04 1.61
CA PRO A 52 2.27 -8.50 2.95
C PRO A 52 2.59 -7.49 4.06
N ILE A 53 3.65 -6.69 3.93
CA ILE A 53 4.01 -5.65 4.90
C ILE A 53 2.92 -4.56 4.92
N VAL A 54 2.44 -4.15 3.74
CA VAL A 54 1.36 -3.17 3.60
C VAL A 54 0.06 -3.68 4.22
N LEU A 55 -0.25 -4.97 4.03
CA LEU A 55 -1.42 -5.60 4.66
C LEU A 55 -1.31 -5.60 6.20
N LEU A 56 -0.13 -5.91 6.74
CA LEU A 56 0.13 -5.85 8.18
C LEU A 56 -0.05 -4.43 8.72
N LEU A 57 0.49 -3.41 8.04
CA LEU A 57 0.30 -2.01 8.41
C LEU A 57 -1.18 -1.58 8.36
N GLY A 58 -1.91 -2.03 7.34
CA GLY A 58 -3.35 -1.82 7.22
C GLY A 58 -4.13 -2.46 8.39
N ALA A 59 -3.74 -3.67 8.81
CA ALA A 59 -4.34 -4.36 9.95
C ALA A 59 -4.04 -3.66 11.28
N VAL A 60 -2.81 -3.18 11.49
CA VAL A 60 -2.43 -2.39 12.66
C VAL A 60 -3.22 -1.08 12.71
N ARG A 61 -3.31 -0.36 11.58
CA ARG A 61 -4.07 0.90 11.48
C ARG A 61 -5.55 0.67 11.80
N TYR A 62 -6.14 -0.40 11.28
CA TYR A 62 -7.52 -0.76 11.61
C TYR A 62 -7.69 -1.08 13.10
N GLY A 63 -6.80 -1.89 13.67
CA GLY A 63 -6.81 -2.22 15.10
C GLY A 63 -6.78 -0.96 15.97
N TYR A 64 -5.88 -0.03 15.65
CA TYR A 64 -5.76 1.25 16.37
C TYR A 64 -7.03 2.11 16.24
N GLN A 65 -7.59 2.24 15.04
CA GLN A 65 -8.84 2.97 14.84
C GLN A 65 -9.99 2.36 15.65
N LYS A 66 -10.12 1.03 15.65
CA LYS A 66 -11.16 0.34 16.42
C LYS A 66 -11.04 0.61 17.92
N VAL A 67 -9.83 0.50 18.48
CA VAL A 67 -9.58 0.79 19.91
C VAL A 67 -9.94 2.24 20.24
N LYS A 68 -9.51 3.20 19.43
CA LYS A 68 -9.83 4.63 19.63
C LYS A 68 -11.34 4.89 19.61
N TYR A 69 -12.08 4.29 18.68
CA TYR A 69 -13.55 4.41 18.63
C TYR A 69 -14.24 3.78 19.85
N THR A 70 -13.78 2.62 20.32
CA THR A 70 -14.32 1.98 21.53
C THR A 70 -14.09 2.83 22.78
N GLN A 71 -12.94 3.52 22.88
CA GLN A 71 -12.64 4.42 24.00
C GLN A 71 -13.50 5.69 23.98
N LEU A 72 -13.84 6.22 22.81
CA LEU A 72 -14.69 7.41 22.66
C LEU A 72 -16.17 7.16 22.96
N ILE A 73 -16.68 5.94 22.72
CA ILE A 73 -18.09 5.58 23.01
C ILE A 73 -18.31 5.27 24.50
N LYS A 74 -17.25 4.89 25.23
CA LYS A 74 -17.31 4.60 26.66
C LYS A 74 -17.24 5.83 27.56
N LYS A 75 -17.05 7.03 26.99
CA LYS A 75 -16.91 8.29 27.72
C LYS A 75 -18.15 9.15 27.53
#